data_AF-A7RHX4-F1
#
_entry.id   AF-A7RHX4-F1
#
_cell.length_a   1.000
_cell.length_b   1.000
_cell.length_c   1.000
_cell.angle_alpha   90.00
_cell.angle_beta   90.00
_cell.angle_gamma   90.00
#
_symmetry.space_group_name_H-M   'P 1'
#
loop_
_entity.id
_entity.type
_entity.pdbx_description
1 polymer ?
#
loop_
_entity_poly.entity_id
_entity_poly.type
_entity_poly.pdbx_seq_one_letter_code
_entity_poly.pdbx_strand_id
1 'polypeptide(L)' 'MFREADLAFLMIKQEKMFPLAELLASLFHNTARTTLFTRMEKIGTRRHFCNAQEIRLLKTVNGIHGSSAICTLIPEADVQ' A
#
# COMPACT_ATOMS: atom_id res chain seq x y z
N MET A 1 -12.62 -10.05 5.21
CA MET A 1 -12.03 -8.75 4.81
C MET A 1 -12.23 -7.83 5.98
N PHE A 2 -11.17 -7.30 6.60
CA PHE A 2 -11.28 -6.40 7.75
C PHE A 2 -10.84 -5.01 7.29
N ARG A 3 -11.58 -3.97 7.66
CA ARG A 3 -11.35 -2.58 7.25
C ARG A 3 -10.96 -1.83 8.51
N GLU A 4 -9.68 -1.64 8.76
CA GLU A 4 -9.23 -0.71 9.79
C GLU A 4 -9.02 0.64 9.08
N ALA A 5 -9.97 1.56 9.27
CA ALA A 5 -10.01 2.91 8.70
C ALA A 5 -9.76 2.98 7.17
N ASP A 6 -10.78 2.61 6.37
CA ASP A 6 -10.90 2.77 4.90
C ASP A 6 -9.80 2.20 3.97
N LEU A 7 -8.69 1.67 4.52
CA LEU A 7 -7.60 1.07 3.75
C LEU A 7 -7.85 -0.42 3.52
N ALA A 8 -7.80 -0.84 2.26
CA ALA A 8 -7.76 -2.25 1.91
C ALA A 8 -6.37 -2.84 2.19
N PHE A 9 -6.31 -4.15 2.40
CA PHE A 9 -5.05 -4.89 2.51
C PHE A 9 -5.17 -6.25 1.84
N LEU A 10 -4.01 -6.84 1.54
CA LEU A 10 -3.88 -8.24 1.16
C LEU A 10 -3.13 -9.01 2.23
N MET A 11 -3.47 -10.28 2.41
CA MET A 11 -2.70 -11.20 3.24
C MET A 11 -1.71 -11.94 2.33
N ILE A 12 -0.42 -11.63 2.46
CA ILE A 12 0.64 -12.31 1.70
C ILE A 12 1.59 -12.91 2.71
N LYS A 13 1.86 -14.23 2.62
CA LYS A 13 2.73 -14.95 3.56
C LYS A 13 2.35 -14.73 5.04
N GLN A 14 1.06 -14.69 5.34
CA GLN A 14 0.51 -14.40 6.69
C GLN A 14 0.80 -12.99 7.24
N GLU A 15 1.32 -12.08 6.41
CA GLU A 15 1.56 -10.69 6.76
C GLU A 15 0.52 -9.80 6.08
N LYS A 16 -0.01 -8.81 6.82
CA LYS A 16 -0.90 -7.79 6.25
C LYS A 16 -0.07 -6.84 5.40
N MET A 17 -0.44 -6.73 4.13
CA MET A 17 0.23 -5.92 3.11
C MET A 17 -0.72 -4.81 2.67
N PHE A 18 -0.31 -3.57 2.90
CA PHE A 18 -1.10 -2.38 2.58
C PHE A 18 -0.65 -1.77 1.24
N PRO A 19 -1.60 -1.31 0.40
CA PRO A 19 -1.30 -0.53 -0.79
C PRO A 19 -0.59 0.75 -0.41
N LEU A 20 0.65 0.88 -0.87
CA LEU A 20 1.50 1.99 -0.48
C LEU A 20 0.89 3.34 -0.88
N ALA A 21 0.36 3.44 -2.10
CA ALA A 21 -0.21 4.68 -2.60
C ALA A 21 -1.41 5.17 -1.76
N GLU A 22 -2.32 4.26 -1.38
CA GLU A 22 -3.47 4.60 -0.54
C GLU A 22 -3.06 4.88 0.90
N LEU A 23 -2.13 4.08 1.45
CA LEU A 23 -1.62 4.27 2.80
C LEU A 23 -0.98 5.66 2.94
N LEU A 24 -0.17 6.07 1.97
CA LEU A 24 0.41 7.41 1.94
C LEU A 24 -0.66 8.49 1.79
N ALA A 25 -1.68 8.28 0.96
CA ALA A 25 -2.77 9.23 0.80
C ALA A 25 -3.59 9.41 2.10
N SER A 26 -3.79 8.33 2.85
CA SER A 26 -4.52 8.34 4.13
C SER A 26 -3.71 8.97 5.26
N LEU A 27 -2.46 8.53 5.45
CA LEU A 27 -1.60 8.99 6.54
C LEU A 27 -1.10 10.42 6.36
N PHE A 28 -0.87 10.85 5.12
CA PHE A 28 -0.16 12.09 4.83
C PHE A 28 -0.93 13.00 3.89
N HIS A 29 -2.19 13.27 4.22
CA HIS A 29 -3.02 14.26 3.55
C HIS A 29 -2.39 15.67 3.50
N ASN A 30 -1.38 15.95 4.36
CA ASN A 30 -0.71 17.25 4.47
C ASN A 30 0.82 17.20 4.23
N THR A 31 1.38 16.09 3.71
CA THR A 31 2.83 15.99 3.42
C THR A 31 3.04 15.58 1.96
N ALA A 32 3.98 16.24 1.28
CA ALA A 32 4.24 15.97 -0.13
C ALA A 32 4.66 14.51 -0.35
N ARG A 33 4.01 13.84 -1.32
CA ARG A 33 4.26 12.44 -1.70
C ARG A 33 5.75 12.15 -1.90
N THR A 34 6.49 13.09 -2.49
CA THR A 34 7.93 12.97 -2.75
C THR A 34 8.75 12.78 -1.46
N THR A 35 8.43 13.51 -0.39
CA THR A 35 9.13 13.43 0.89
C THR A 35 8.92 12.08 1.57
N LEU A 36 7.75 11.47 1.38
CA LEU A 36 7.41 10.17 1.92
C LEU A 36 8.15 9.04 1.21
N PHE A 37 8.16 9.07 -0.13
CA PHE A 37 8.95 8.14 -0.92
C PHE A 37 10.43 8.20 -0.52
N THR A 38 11.00 9.40 -0.34
CA THR A 38 12.40 9.54 0.09
C THR A 38 12.64 9.00 1.51
N ARG A 39 11.70 9.17 2.45
CA ARG A 39 11.83 8.59 3.79
C ARG A 39 11.76 7.07 3.73
N MET A 40 10.84 6.51 2.96
CA MET A 40 10.69 5.06 2.80
C MET A 40 11.88 4.41 2.09
N GLU A 41 12.43 5.06 1.05
CA GLU A 41 13.67 4.59 0.42
C GLU A 41 14.84 4.56 1.39
N LYS A 42 14.89 5.52 2.33
CA LYS A 42 15.94 5.57 3.37
C LYS A 42 15.77 4.54 4.47
N ILE A 43 14.56 4.04 4.72
CA ILE A 43 14.26 3.09 5.80
C ILE A 43 14.48 1.63 5.34
N GLY A 44 14.69 1.38 4.03
CA GLY A 44 14.94 0.03 3.53
C GLY A 44 13.73 -0.89 3.67
N THR A 45 12.52 -0.33 3.67
CA THR A 45 11.27 -1.07 3.82
C THR A 45 11.08 -2.11 2.70
N ARG A 46 10.58 -3.28 3.07
CA ARG A 46 10.31 -4.39 2.16
C ARG A 46 9.11 -4.03 1.28
N ARG A 47 9.37 -3.86 -0.02
CA ARG A 47 8.37 -3.51 -1.02
C ARG A 47 8.00 -4.76 -1.80
N HIS A 48 6.72 -5.10 -1.84
CA HIS A 48 6.17 -6.15 -2.69
C HIS A 48 5.50 -5.53 -3.91
N PHE A 49 6.00 -5.80 -5.10
CA PHE A 49 5.35 -5.36 -6.33
C PHE A 49 4.16 -6.26 -6.64
N CYS A 50 2.97 -5.67 -6.79
CA CYS A 50 1.76 -6.43 -7.01
C CYS A 50 1.80 -7.14 -8.36
N ASN A 51 1.41 -8.41 -8.38
CA ASN A 51 1.12 -9.12 -9.62
C ASN A 51 -0.27 -8.75 -10.16
N ALA A 52 -0.59 -9.18 -11.39
CA ALA A 52 -1.88 -8.88 -12.03
C ALA A 52 -3.09 -9.40 -11.23
N GLN A 53 -2.96 -10.50 -10.49
CA GLN A 53 -4.04 -11.06 -9.68
C GLN A 53 -4.28 -10.22 -8.41
N GLU A 54 -3.21 -9.80 -7.74
CA GLU A 54 -3.24 -8.93 -6.55
C GLU A 54 -3.83 -7.56 -6.89
N ILE A 55 -3.43 -6.98 -8.02
CA ILE A 55 -4.03 -5.74 -8.55
C ILE A 55 -5.54 -5.92 -8.75
N ARG A 56 -5.96 -7.04 -9.34
CA ARG A 56 -7.37 -7.32 -9.59
C ARG A 56 -8.16 -7.46 -8.28
N LEU A 57 -7.62 -8.18 -7.30
CA LEU A 57 -8.21 -8.34 -5.97
C LEU A 57 -8.38 -7.00 -5.25
N LEU A 58 -7.33 -6.16 -5.26
CA LEU A 58 -7.38 -4.84 -4.65
C LEU A 58 -8.40 -3.93 -5.34
N LYS A 59 -8.51 -3.98 -6.67
CA LYS A 59 -9.55 -3.23 -7.40
C LYS A 59 -10.96 -3.68 -7.03
N THR A 60 -11.19 -4.97 -6.78
CA THR A 60 -12.51 -5.49 -6.37
C THR A 60 -12.98 -4.90 -5.04
N VAL A 61 -12.06 -4.51 -4.16
CA VAL A 61 -12.37 -3.93 -2.85
C VAL A 61 -12.18 -2.41 -2.80
N ASN A 62 -12.03 -1.75 -3.95
CA ASN A 62 -11.67 -0.33 -4.06
C ASN A 62 -10.42 0.03 -3.23
N GLY A 63 -9.50 -0.93 -3.13
CA GLY A 63 -8.28 -0.81 -2.36
C GLY A 63 -7.15 -0.10 -3.08
N ILE A 64 -7.31 0.19 -4.38
CA ILE A 64 -6.43 1.06 -5.15
C ILE A 64 -7.28 1.86 -6.12
N HIS A 65 -7.06 3.17 -6.19
CA HIS A 65 -7.75 4.05 -7.11
C HIS A 65 -6.90 4.33 -8.36
N GLY A 66 -7.42 3.96 -9.54
CA GLY A 66 -6.85 4.35 -10.84
C GLY A 66 -6.34 3.21 -11.73
N SER A 67 -5.93 3.60 -12.94
CA SER A 67 -5.36 2.71 -13.97
C SER A 67 -3.89 2.34 -13.74
N SER A 68 -3.37 2.54 -12.53
CA SER A 68 -1.94 2.38 -12.26
C SER A 68 -1.51 0.95 -12.52
N ALA A 69 -0.64 0.77 -13.51
CA ALA A 69 0.03 -0.49 -13.81
C ALA A 69 1.08 -0.87 -12.74
N ILE A 70 1.35 0.06 -11.82
CA ILE A 70 2.38 -0.08 -10.79
C ILE A 70 1.68 0.01 -9.44
N CYS A 71 1.55 -1.14 -8.79
CA CYS A 71 1.02 -1.30 -7.44
C CYS A 71 2.15 -1.84 -6.57
N THR A 72 2.32 -1.26 -5.39
CA THR A 72 3.34 -1.65 -4.42
C THR A 72 2.66 -1.81 -3.08
N LEU A 73 2.96 -2.92 -2.41
CA LEU A 73 2.53 -3.20 -1.07
C LEU A 73 3.68 -3.06 -0.09
N ILE A 74 3.34 -2.62 1.11
CA ILE A 74 4.25 -2.54 2.25
C ILE A 74 3.64 -3.37 3.40
N PRO A 75 4.44 -4.18 4.12
CA PRO A 75 3.94 -4.89 5.27
C PRO A 75 3.58 -3.95 6.41
N GLU A 76 2.57 -4.29 7.20
CA GLU A 76 2.16 -3.57 8.41
C GLU A 76 3.33 -3.31 9.36
N ALA A 77 4.24 -4.28 9.49
CA ALA A 77 5.42 -4.19 10.35
C ALA A 77 6.37 -3.04 9.98
N ASP A 78 6.37 -2.61 8.72
CA ASP A 78 7.22 -1.52 8.23
C ASP A 78 6.51 -0.14 8.30
N VAL A 79 5.24 -0.10 8.71
CA VAL A 79 4.43 1.13 8.83
C VAL A 79 4.50 1.74 10.25
N GLN A 80 4.96 0.96 11.23
CA GLN A 80 4.90 1.28 12.66
C GLN A 80 6.06 2.16 13.17
#